data_AF-A0A8V0YG67-F1
#
_entry.id   AF-A0A8V0YG67-F1
#
_cell.length_a   1.000
_cell.length_b   1.000
_cell.length_c   1.000
_cell.angle_alpha   90.00
_cell.angle_beta   90.00
_cell.angle_gamma   90.00
#
_symmetry.space_group_name_H-M   'P 1'
#
loop_
_entity.id
_entity.type
_entity.pdbx_description
1 polymer ?
#
loop_
_entity_poly.entity_id
_entity_poly.type
_entity_poly.pdbx_seq_one_letter_code
_entity_poly.pdbx_strand_id
1 'polypeptide(L)'
;MGNHSRPGNLEVIMDWPEGKKFGTSPGEEVSRAKEALPHNELPENVKKYALFTDGLCRILGKHRRWKAAVWSPVQQVPEATEAKGESSQFAEVKAAQLALDVAERERWPVLYLYTDSWMVANALWGWLQQWEQNNWQRRVKPVWSAELWEDIAARIKNMVVKVRHVDAHVPKSRATEEQNNHQVDRAARIEVAQIDLDWQNKSELFLARWAHETLGHQGRDATFKWARDRGVDLTVERFIDGWLTEKSHADTVQLVKQPCYAQGQV
;
A
#
# COMPACT_ATOMS: atom_id res chain seq x y z
N MET A 1 -31.14 3.65 4.97
CA MET A 1 -30.73 2.37 4.37
C MET A 1 -30.35 2.66 2.92
N GLY A 2 -29.17 2.39 2.38
CA GLY A 2 -27.93 1.84 2.90
C GLY A 2 -26.76 2.48 2.13
N ASN A 3 -25.60 2.57 2.76
CA ASN A 3 -24.40 3.18 2.20
C ASN A 3 -23.71 2.16 1.28
N HIS A 4 -23.45 2.54 0.03
CA HIS A 4 -22.82 1.68 -0.97
C HIS A 4 -21.30 1.60 -0.72
N SER A 5 -20.85 0.42 -0.30
CA SER A 5 -19.44 0.04 -0.24
C SER A 5 -18.83 0.02 -1.65
N ARG A 6 -17.75 0.78 -1.86
CA ARG A 6 -16.84 0.65 -3.00
C ARG A 6 -16.19 -0.74 -3.00
N PRO A 7 -15.90 -1.36 -4.15
CA PRO A 7 -15.13 -2.59 -4.19
C PRO A 7 -13.65 -2.26 -4.04
N GLY A 8 -13.22 -2.09 -2.79
CA GLY A 8 -11.82 -2.33 -2.45
C GLY A 8 -11.55 -3.80 -2.71
N ASN A 9 -10.60 -4.08 -3.61
CA ASN A 9 -10.04 -5.41 -3.75
C ASN A 9 -9.71 -5.92 -2.35
N LEU A 10 -10.32 -7.05 -2.01
CA LEU A 10 -10.03 -7.85 -0.83
C LEU A 10 -8.53 -8.21 -0.86
N GLU A 11 -7.69 -7.35 -0.29
CA GLU A 11 -6.43 -7.80 0.27
C GLU A 11 -6.80 -8.82 1.33
N VAL A 12 -6.35 -10.05 1.13
CA VAL A 12 -6.55 -11.16 2.05
C VAL A 12 -5.87 -10.77 3.36
N ILE A 13 -6.67 -10.20 4.27
CA ILE A 13 -6.37 -10.02 5.67
C ILE A 13 -6.08 -11.43 6.21
N MET A 14 -4.80 -11.75 6.43
CA MET A 14 -4.50 -12.86 7.34
C MET A 14 -5.04 -12.47 8.73
N ASP A 15 -5.43 -13.45 9.53
CA ASP A 15 -5.82 -13.19 10.91
C ASP A 15 -4.55 -12.85 11.74
N TRP A 16 -4.28 -11.56 11.93
CA TRP A 16 -3.36 -11.09 12.98
C TRP A 16 -4.16 -10.86 14.26
N PRO A 17 -3.66 -11.30 15.42
CA PRO A 17 -4.33 -11.03 16.68
C PRO A 17 -4.15 -9.55 17.01
N GLU A 18 -5.16 -8.74 16.72
CA GLU A 18 -5.31 -7.44 17.35
C GLU A 18 -5.43 -7.66 18.86
N GLY A 19 -4.53 -7.03 19.64
CA GLY A 19 -4.81 -6.73 21.04
C GLY A 19 -4.53 -7.81 22.10
N LYS A 20 -3.74 -8.86 21.87
CA LYS A 20 -3.28 -9.66 23.02
C LYS A 20 -2.19 -8.92 23.80
N LYS A 21 -2.54 -8.40 24.98
CA LYS A 21 -1.57 -8.04 26.03
C LYS A 21 -0.95 -9.34 26.55
N PHE A 22 0.30 -9.59 26.19
CA PHE A 22 1.03 -10.77 26.65
C PHE A 22 1.89 -10.41 27.86
N GLY A 23 1.67 -11.13 28.96
CA GLY A 23 2.39 -10.96 30.22
C GLY A 23 3.88 -11.23 30.08
N THR A 24 4.68 -10.39 30.72
CA THR A 24 6.14 -10.45 30.77
C THR A 24 6.58 -11.67 31.60
N SER A 25 7.30 -12.61 31.00
CA SER A 25 8.15 -13.54 31.75
C SER A 25 9.49 -12.85 32.05
N PRO A 26 9.98 -12.85 33.31
CA PRO A 26 11.20 -12.16 33.66
C PRO A 26 12.41 -13.04 33.32
N GLY A 27 13.20 -12.61 32.34
CA GLY A 27 14.51 -13.22 32.05
C GLY A 27 14.84 -13.24 30.56
N GLU A 28 15.26 -12.08 30.04
CA GLU A 28 16.18 -11.84 28.90
C GLU A 28 15.82 -10.50 28.26
N GLU A 29 16.42 -9.43 28.76
CA GLU A 29 16.08 -8.04 28.42
C GLU A 29 16.84 -7.48 27.20
N VAL A 30 17.51 -8.33 26.42
CA VAL A 30 18.60 -7.88 25.52
C VAL A 30 18.17 -7.72 24.05
N SER A 31 17.01 -8.22 23.62
CA SER A 31 16.64 -8.23 22.18
C SER A 31 15.31 -7.55 21.82
N ARG A 32 14.69 -6.82 22.76
CA ARG A 32 13.38 -6.18 22.56
C ARG A 32 13.53 -4.66 22.47
N ALA A 33 12.92 -4.04 21.46
CA ALA A 33 12.80 -2.60 21.42
C ALA A 33 11.89 -2.11 22.56
N LYS A 34 12.30 -1.04 23.24
CA LYS A 34 11.50 -0.42 24.31
C LYS A 34 10.53 0.60 23.72
N GLU A 35 9.43 0.88 24.42
CA GLU A 35 8.51 1.96 24.03
C GLU A 35 9.25 3.30 24.00
N ALA A 36 9.16 4.04 22.89
CA ALA A 36 9.68 5.40 22.80
C ALA A 36 8.70 6.42 23.38
N LEU A 37 9.25 7.44 24.03
CA LEU A 37 8.49 8.61 24.46
C LEU A 37 7.90 9.35 23.26
N PRO A 38 6.81 10.11 23.45
CA PRO A 38 6.37 11.09 22.48
C PRO A 38 7.53 11.98 22.01
N HIS A 39 7.58 12.32 20.71
CA HIS A 39 8.69 13.10 20.15
C HIS A 39 8.87 14.47 20.83
N ASN A 40 7.78 15.14 21.20
CA ASN A 40 7.78 16.41 21.92
C ASN A 40 8.34 16.30 23.35
N GLU A 41 8.31 15.11 23.94
CA GLU A 41 8.81 14.83 25.29
C GLU A 41 10.26 14.32 25.28
N LEU A 42 10.85 14.10 24.10
CA LEU A 42 12.26 13.74 23.99
C LEU A 42 13.17 14.90 24.41
N PRO A 43 14.25 14.64 25.17
CA PRO A 43 15.31 15.62 25.38
C PRO A 43 15.92 16.11 24.07
N GLU A 44 16.19 17.41 23.96
CA GLU A 44 16.70 18.03 22.72
C GLU A 44 17.98 17.37 22.18
N ASN A 45 18.87 16.95 23.08
CA ASN A 45 20.13 16.30 22.72
C ASN A 45 19.93 14.92 22.06
N VAL A 46 18.76 14.29 22.20
CA VAL A 46 18.44 13.01 21.58
C VAL A 46 17.42 13.10 20.43
N LYS A 47 16.76 14.24 20.22
CA LYS A 47 15.81 14.42 19.10
C LYS A 47 16.43 14.22 17.72
N LYS A 48 17.73 14.46 17.59
CA LYS A 48 18.50 14.17 16.36
C LYS A 48 18.54 12.69 15.98
N TYR A 49 18.21 11.80 16.92
CA TYR A 49 18.13 10.35 16.73
C TYR A 49 16.71 9.85 16.48
N ALA A 50 15.75 10.76 16.27
CA ALA A 50 14.37 10.42 15.97
C ALA A 50 14.14 10.35 14.46
N LEU A 51 13.55 9.25 14.00
CA LEU A 51 13.17 9.03 12.61
C LEU A 51 11.71 8.59 12.52
N PHE A 52 10.97 9.22 11.62
CA PHE A 52 9.61 8.85 11.24
C PHE A 52 9.67 8.04 9.97
N THR A 53 8.87 6.97 9.87
CA THR A 53 8.89 6.04 8.74
C THR A 53 7.48 5.77 8.23
N ASP A 54 7.33 5.73 6.92
CA ASP A 54 6.10 5.33 6.24
C ASP A 54 6.45 4.63 4.91
N GLY A 55 5.55 3.74 4.48
CA GLY A 55 5.68 2.94 3.27
C GLY A 55 4.37 2.86 2.49
N LEU A 56 4.39 3.36 1.26
CA LEU A 56 3.24 3.28 0.35
C LEU A 56 3.50 2.30 -0.80
N CYS A 57 2.48 1.55 -1.17
CA CYS A 57 2.42 0.90 -2.48
C CYS A 57 1.27 1.46 -3.33
N ARG A 58 1.53 1.61 -4.63
CA ARG A 58 0.55 2.04 -5.62
C ARG A 58 0.65 1.21 -6.89
N ILE A 59 -0.50 0.89 -7.48
CA ILE A 59 -0.58 0.27 -8.80
C ILE A 59 -0.59 1.40 -9.84
N LEU A 60 0.45 1.42 -10.68
CA LEU A 60 0.64 2.32 -11.82
C LEU A 60 0.57 1.49 -13.10
N GLY A 61 -0.53 1.62 -13.82
CA GLY A 61 -0.74 0.81 -15.00
C GLY A 61 -0.90 -0.68 -14.68
N LYS A 62 -0.11 -1.52 -15.37
CA LYS A 62 0.05 -2.96 -15.07
C LYS A 62 1.12 -3.24 -14.01
N HIS A 63 1.76 -2.21 -13.46
CA HIS A 63 2.92 -2.36 -12.59
C HIS A 63 2.61 -1.88 -11.19
N ARG A 64 2.82 -2.75 -10.21
CA ARG A 64 2.84 -2.34 -8.81
C ARG A 64 4.18 -1.65 -8.52
N ARG A 65 4.17 -0.57 -7.75
CA ARG A 65 5.37 0.07 -7.18
C ARG A 65 5.18 0.30 -5.70
N TRP A 66 6.27 0.25 -4.98
CA TRP A 66 6.32 0.61 -3.57
C TRP A 66 7.38 1.69 -3.38
N LYS A 67 7.19 2.50 -2.35
CA LYS A 67 8.13 3.52 -1.91
C LYS A 67 8.13 3.56 -0.39
N ALA A 68 9.32 3.48 0.18
CA ALA A 68 9.56 3.59 1.60
C ALA A 68 10.29 4.92 1.85
N ALA A 69 9.91 5.61 2.92
CA ALA A 69 10.53 6.87 3.29
C ALA A 69 10.84 6.95 4.77
N VAL A 70 11.86 7.76 5.06
CA VAL A 70 12.33 8.13 6.38
C VAL A 70 12.40 9.65 6.46
N TRP A 71 11.90 10.22 7.54
CA TRP A 71 11.95 11.65 7.81
C TRP A 71 12.67 11.92 9.14
N SER A 72 13.68 12.79 9.10
CA SER A 72 14.31 13.32 10.31
C SER A 72 13.72 14.71 10.63
N PRO A 73 13.07 14.90 11.79
CA PRO A 73 12.54 16.21 12.19
C PRO A 73 13.63 17.29 12.34
N VAL A 74 14.85 16.87 12.71
CA VAL A 74 15.98 17.78 12.94
C VAL A 74 16.68 18.14 11.64
N GLN A 75 16.93 17.16 10.77
CA GLN A 75 17.61 17.43 9.50
C GLN A 75 16.65 18.02 8.46
N GLN A 76 15.35 17.78 8.60
CA GLN A 76 14.29 18.21 7.66
C GLN A 76 14.52 17.76 6.21
N VAL A 77 15.21 16.62 6.04
CA VAL A 77 15.45 15.99 4.75
C VAL A 77 14.80 14.61 4.77
N PRO A 78 13.98 14.26 3.75
CA PRO A 78 13.49 12.91 3.59
C PRO A 78 14.52 12.05 2.85
N GLU A 79 14.73 10.82 3.30
CA GLU A 79 15.38 9.76 2.54
C GLU A 79 14.32 8.78 2.07
N ALA A 80 14.36 8.34 0.81
CA ALA A 80 13.37 7.42 0.27
C ALA A 80 13.97 6.45 -0.74
N THR A 81 13.38 5.27 -0.82
CA THR A 81 13.71 4.23 -1.81
C THR A 81 12.44 3.69 -2.44
N GLU A 82 12.48 3.38 -3.73
CA GLU A 82 11.34 2.89 -4.49
C GLU A 82 11.72 1.73 -5.41
N ALA A 83 10.81 0.77 -5.57
CA ALA A 83 10.98 -0.29 -6.57
C ALA A 83 9.61 -0.84 -7.05
N LYS A 84 9.65 -1.78 -8.01
CA LYS A 84 8.46 -2.43 -8.56
C LYS A 84 8.05 -3.66 -7.72
N GLY A 85 6.78 -4.03 -7.77
CA GLY A 85 6.27 -5.38 -7.46
C GLY A 85 5.65 -5.59 -6.08
N GLU A 86 6.21 -5.03 -5.02
CA GLU A 86 5.85 -5.40 -3.64
C GLU A 86 4.65 -4.63 -3.06
N SER A 87 4.16 -5.06 -1.89
CA SER A 87 2.97 -4.50 -1.22
C SER A 87 3.24 -3.27 -0.34
N SER A 88 2.19 -2.65 0.21
CA SER A 88 2.34 -1.54 1.16
C SER A 88 3.02 -2.03 2.44
N GLN A 89 2.64 -3.20 2.96
CA GLN A 89 3.29 -3.77 4.15
C GLN A 89 4.79 -4.02 3.93
N PHE A 90 5.21 -4.34 2.72
CA PHE A 90 6.63 -4.43 2.36
C PHE A 90 7.31 -3.07 2.39
N ALA A 91 6.66 -2.04 1.87
CA ALA A 91 7.16 -0.68 1.93
C ALA A 91 7.39 -0.23 3.39
N GLU A 92 6.48 -0.57 4.32
CA GLU A 92 6.63 -0.26 5.75
C GLU A 92 7.87 -0.90 6.37
N VAL A 93 8.08 -2.20 6.12
CA VAL A 93 9.26 -2.92 6.64
C VAL A 93 10.54 -2.35 6.01
N LYS A 94 10.49 -2.00 4.72
CA LYS A 94 11.60 -1.32 4.04
C LYS A 94 11.88 0.07 4.62
N ALA A 95 10.86 0.80 5.06
CA ALA A 95 11.04 2.09 5.72
C ALA A 95 11.75 1.93 7.07
N ALA A 96 11.41 0.87 7.82
CA ALA A 96 12.13 0.52 9.04
C ALA A 96 13.59 0.11 8.78
N GLN A 97 13.86 -0.69 7.73
CA GLN A 97 15.25 -1.01 7.32
C GLN A 97 16.02 0.25 6.93
N LEU A 98 15.40 1.15 6.16
CA LEU A 98 16.03 2.41 5.75
C LEU A 98 16.37 3.28 6.98
N ALA A 99 15.53 3.30 8.01
CA ALA A 99 15.82 4.01 9.25
C ALA A 99 17.01 3.41 10.02
N LEU A 100 17.16 2.08 10.01
CA LEU A 100 18.33 1.40 10.56
C LEU A 100 19.60 1.73 9.75
N ASP A 101 19.52 1.72 8.41
CA ASP A 101 20.64 2.08 7.54
C ASP A 101 21.15 3.51 7.83
N VAL A 102 20.23 4.47 8.02
CA VAL A 102 20.57 5.85 8.41
C VAL A 102 21.27 5.86 9.77
N ALA A 103 20.70 5.20 10.78
CA ALA A 103 21.25 5.20 12.12
C ALA A 103 22.65 4.54 12.19
N GLU A 104 22.86 3.45 11.45
CA GLU A 104 24.14 2.74 11.37
C GLU A 104 25.20 3.57 10.62
N ARG A 105 24.84 4.16 9.48
CA ARG A 105 25.71 5.04 8.68
C ARG A 105 26.20 6.22 9.50
N GLU A 106 25.31 6.82 10.28
CA GLU A 106 25.60 7.96 11.15
C GLU A 106 26.17 7.54 12.53
N ARG A 107 26.34 6.22 12.77
CA ARG A 107 26.87 5.63 14.01
C ARG A 107 26.12 6.10 15.26
N TRP A 108 24.80 6.10 15.20
CA TRP A 108 23.97 6.53 16.31
C TRP A 108 24.02 5.54 17.49
N PRO A 109 24.08 6.03 18.74
CA PRO A 109 24.05 5.17 19.91
C PRO A 109 22.64 4.63 20.23
N VAL A 110 21.60 5.29 19.70
CA VAL A 110 20.20 4.95 19.90
C VAL A 110 19.40 5.41 18.69
N LEU A 111 18.35 4.67 18.33
CA LEU A 111 17.35 5.07 17.35
C LEU A 111 15.97 5.18 18.02
N TYR A 112 15.30 6.33 17.87
CA TYR A 112 13.89 6.50 18.20
C TYR A 112 13.07 6.40 16.92
N LEU A 113 12.40 5.27 16.72
CA LEU A 113 11.63 4.98 15.52
C LEU A 113 10.14 5.28 15.76
N TYR A 114 9.56 6.10 14.89
CA TYR A 114 8.14 6.44 14.87
C TYR A 114 7.52 5.88 13.59
N THR A 115 6.51 5.02 13.73
CA THR A 115 5.83 4.38 12.59
C THR A 115 4.35 4.29 12.88
N ASP A 116 3.51 4.38 11.86
CA ASP A 116 2.07 4.09 11.93
C ASP A 116 1.73 2.65 11.51
N SER A 117 2.75 1.84 11.21
CA SER A 117 2.60 0.42 10.95
C SER A 117 2.63 -0.39 12.26
N TRP A 118 1.45 -0.83 12.70
CA TRP A 118 1.32 -1.78 13.82
C TRP A 118 2.14 -3.06 13.61
N MET A 119 2.34 -3.50 12.36
CA MET A 119 3.15 -4.69 12.08
C MET A 119 4.60 -4.46 12.47
N VAL A 120 5.20 -3.33 12.05
CA VAL A 120 6.57 -2.96 12.38
C VAL A 120 6.72 -2.76 13.89
N ALA A 121 5.79 -2.02 14.50
CA ALA A 121 5.84 -1.73 15.93
C ALA A 121 5.78 -3.02 16.78
N ASN A 122 4.82 -3.90 16.50
CA ASN A 122 4.69 -5.17 17.22
C ASN A 122 5.86 -6.13 16.97
N ALA A 123 6.42 -6.13 15.75
CA ALA A 123 7.60 -6.93 15.46
C ALA A 123 8.79 -6.53 16.34
N LEU A 124 9.08 -5.23 16.39
CA LEU A 124 10.19 -4.68 17.17
C LEU A 124 9.95 -4.79 18.69
N TRP A 125 8.70 -4.70 19.15
CA TRP A 125 8.35 -4.91 20.55
C TRP A 125 8.41 -6.37 21.01
N GLY A 126 8.53 -7.36 20.14
CA GLY A 126 8.72 -8.72 20.63
C GLY A 126 8.47 -9.86 19.65
N TRP A 127 7.78 -9.64 18.52
CA TRP A 127 7.60 -10.78 17.60
C TRP A 127 8.93 -11.27 17.01
N LEU A 128 9.93 -10.39 16.83
CA LEU A 128 11.24 -10.82 16.32
C LEU A 128 11.89 -11.89 17.21
N GLN A 129 11.89 -11.70 18.53
CA GLN A 129 12.42 -12.68 19.48
C GLN A 129 11.65 -14.00 19.40
N GLN A 130 10.31 -13.92 19.33
CA GLN A 130 9.47 -15.10 19.23
C GLN A 130 9.65 -15.83 17.90
N TRP A 131 9.82 -15.12 16.79
CA TRP A 131 10.07 -15.71 15.48
C TRP A 131 11.44 -16.36 15.42
N GLU A 132 12.47 -15.71 15.94
CA GLU A 132 13.82 -16.29 16.04
C GLU A 132 13.82 -17.61 16.83
N GLN A 133 13.14 -17.65 17.98
CA GLN A 133 13.00 -18.87 18.79
C GLN A 133 12.22 -19.99 18.08
N ASN A 134 11.32 -19.64 17.17
CA ASN A 134 10.51 -20.58 16.39
C ASN A 134 11.08 -20.82 14.99
N ASN A 135 12.38 -20.61 14.77
CA ASN A 135 13.06 -20.79 13.48
C ASN A 135 12.36 -20.04 12.33
N TRP A 136 11.89 -18.82 12.61
CA TRP A 136 11.20 -17.95 11.67
C TRP A 136 9.91 -18.56 11.09
N GLN A 137 9.23 -19.37 11.88
CA GLN A 137 7.95 -19.98 11.54
C GLN A 137 6.83 -19.53 12.47
N ARG A 138 5.63 -19.33 11.90
CA ARG A 138 4.38 -19.17 12.63
C ARG A 138 3.54 -20.42 12.45
N ARG A 139 3.36 -21.17 13.54
CA ARG A 139 2.72 -22.50 13.58
C ARG A 139 3.48 -23.52 12.71
N VAL A 140 3.20 -23.54 11.41
CA VAL A 140 3.78 -24.48 10.43
C VAL A 140 4.22 -23.74 9.15
N LYS A 141 3.94 -22.44 9.03
CA LYS A 141 4.28 -21.64 7.85
C LYS A 141 5.44 -20.70 8.17
N PRO A 142 6.34 -20.42 7.21
CA PRO A 142 7.36 -19.40 7.40
C PRO A 142 6.70 -18.03 7.64
N VAL A 143 7.37 -17.18 8.41
CA VAL A 143 7.00 -15.78 8.58
C VAL A 143 7.10 -15.09 7.21
N TRP A 144 6.12 -14.25 6.90
CA TRP A 144 6.14 -13.49 5.65
C TRP A 144 7.37 -12.56 5.63
N SER A 145 8.12 -12.62 4.52
CA SER A 145 9.38 -11.88 4.34
C SER A 145 10.39 -12.12 5.48
N ALA A 146 10.52 -13.37 5.93
CA ALA A 146 11.43 -13.76 7.02
C ALA A 146 12.85 -13.17 6.86
N GLU A 147 13.41 -13.18 5.65
CA GLU A 147 14.73 -12.59 5.35
C GLU A 147 14.85 -11.11 5.76
N LEU A 148 13.79 -10.30 5.58
CA LEU A 148 13.81 -8.89 6.00
C LEU A 148 13.80 -8.76 7.53
N TRP A 149 13.01 -9.60 8.19
CA TRP A 149 12.91 -9.59 9.64
C TRP A 149 14.15 -10.15 10.32
N GLU A 150 14.80 -11.14 9.70
CA GLU A 150 16.11 -11.67 10.10
C GLU A 150 17.18 -10.58 10.05
N ASP A 151 17.26 -9.82 8.95
CA ASP A 151 18.17 -8.69 8.82
C ASP A 151 17.91 -7.62 9.90
N ILE A 152 16.64 -7.22 10.09
CA ILE A 152 16.27 -6.26 11.14
C ILE A 152 16.68 -6.79 12.53
N ALA A 153 16.36 -8.05 12.85
CA ALA A 153 16.68 -8.66 14.13
C ALA A 153 18.20 -8.72 14.38
N ALA A 154 18.99 -9.00 13.36
CA ALA A 154 20.45 -9.00 13.45
C ALA A 154 20.99 -7.60 13.76
N ARG A 155 20.43 -6.55 13.15
CA ARG A 155 20.86 -5.16 13.33
C ARG A 155 20.49 -4.58 14.69
N ILE A 156 19.26 -4.83 15.17
CA ILE A 156 18.83 -4.33 16.48
C ILE A 156 19.57 -4.97 17.67
N LYS A 157 20.30 -6.08 17.46
CA LYS A 157 21.20 -6.63 18.49
C LYS A 157 22.40 -5.74 18.77
N ASN A 158 22.81 -4.91 17.80
CA ASN A 158 23.99 -4.05 17.89
C ASN A 158 23.64 -2.58 18.20
N MET A 159 22.36 -2.21 18.25
CA MET A 159 21.91 -0.83 18.46
C MET A 159 20.68 -0.79 19.35
N VAL A 160 20.62 0.19 20.25
CA VAL A 160 19.42 0.42 21.07
C VAL A 160 18.33 1.03 20.20
N VAL A 161 17.24 0.30 19.99
CA VAL A 161 16.06 0.82 19.27
C VAL A 161 14.91 1.03 20.25
N LYS A 162 14.30 2.22 20.19
CA LYS A 162 13.07 2.56 20.90
C LYS A 162 11.98 2.87 19.88
N VAL A 163 10.82 2.24 20.01
CA VAL A 163 9.77 2.28 19.00
C VAL A 163 8.50 2.87 19.59
N ARG A 164 7.85 3.74 18.83
CA ARG A 164 6.53 4.29 19.13
C ARG A 164 5.64 4.14 17.92
N HIS A 165 4.46 3.58 18.14
CA HIS A 165 3.39 3.63 17.15
C HIS A 165 2.74 5.03 17.15
N VAL A 166 2.60 5.64 15.98
CA VAL A 166 1.90 6.91 15.77
C VAL A 166 0.59 6.60 15.04
N ASP A 167 -0.54 7.09 15.55
CA ASP A 167 -1.82 6.80 14.90
C ASP A 167 -1.91 7.53 13.55
N ALA A 168 -2.14 6.76 12.49
CA ALA A 168 -2.39 7.31 11.16
C ALA A 168 -3.65 8.20 11.16
N HIS A 169 -3.53 9.41 10.62
CA HIS A 169 -4.65 10.29 10.25
C HIS A 169 -5.68 10.61 11.36
N VAL A 170 -5.28 10.75 12.62
CA VAL A 170 -6.18 11.26 13.68
C VAL A 170 -6.20 12.78 13.66
N PRO A 171 -7.38 13.45 13.58
CA PRO A 171 -7.41 14.90 13.64
C PRO A 171 -7.07 15.40 15.06
N LYS A 172 -5.98 16.16 15.17
CA LYS A 172 -5.74 17.19 16.20
C LYS A 172 -5.57 16.73 17.66
N SER A 173 -4.52 15.95 17.98
CA SER A 173 -4.12 15.85 19.39
C SER A 173 -2.62 16.00 19.70
N ARG A 174 -1.71 15.97 18.70
CA ARG A 174 -0.27 16.20 18.91
C ARG A 174 0.39 16.85 17.69
N ALA A 175 0.48 18.18 17.70
CA ALA A 175 0.86 18.98 16.53
C ALA A 175 2.22 18.61 15.89
N THR A 176 3.21 18.17 16.67
CA THR A 176 4.57 17.91 16.15
C THR A 176 4.79 16.49 15.64
N GLU A 177 4.29 15.46 16.33
CA GLU A 177 4.37 14.06 15.85
C GLU A 177 3.56 13.89 14.58
N GLU A 178 2.34 14.42 14.57
CA GLU A 178 1.47 14.41 13.39
C GLU A 178 2.15 15.12 12.23
N GLN A 179 2.64 16.35 12.41
CA GLN A 179 3.32 17.07 11.32
C GLN A 179 4.49 16.28 10.74
N ASN A 180 5.29 15.59 11.56
CA ASN A 180 6.36 14.74 11.08
C ASN A 180 5.85 13.49 10.36
N ASN A 181 4.75 12.88 10.82
CA ASN A 181 4.10 11.78 10.10
C ASN A 181 3.64 12.24 8.72
N HIS A 182 2.91 13.35 8.63
CA HIS A 182 2.45 13.91 7.34
C HIS A 182 3.61 14.24 6.38
N GLN A 183 4.79 14.56 6.90
CA GLN A 183 5.99 14.79 6.08
C GLN A 183 6.53 13.48 5.53
N VAL A 184 6.57 12.41 6.33
CA VAL A 184 6.98 11.09 5.83
C VAL A 184 5.95 10.49 4.88
N ASP A 185 4.64 10.67 5.14
CA ASP A 185 3.58 10.30 4.19
C ASP A 185 3.78 10.95 2.83
N ARG A 186 4.13 12.25 2.84
CA ARG A 186 4.42 12.99 1.61
C ARG A 186 5.66 12.46 0.92
N ALA A 187 6.68 12.08 1.68
CA ALA A 187 7.90 11.50 1.14
C ALA A 187 7.67 10.10 0.56
N ALA A 188 6.81 9.28 1.19
CA ALA A 188 6.44 7.94 0.75
C ALA A 188 5.47 7.96 -0.44
N ARG A 189 4.83 9.10 -0.74
CA ARG A 189 3.97 9.21 -1.93
C ARG A 189 4.72 8.91 -3.22
N ILE A 190 4.12 8.00 -3.99
CA ILE A 190 4.51 7.70 -5.36
C ILE A 190 3.77 8.70 -6.27
N GLU A 191 4.54 9.55 -6.94
CA GLU A 191 3.99 10.46 -7.96
C GLU A 191 3.51 9.66 -9.16
N VAL A 192 2.31 10.00 -9.64
CA VAL A 192 1.74 9.41 -10.85
C VAL A 192 2.16 10.31 -12.00
N ALA A 193 2.95 9.78 -12.94
CA ALA A 193 3.21 10.49 -14.19
C ALA A 193 1.90 10.65 -14.97
N GLN A 194 1.74 11.74 -15.73
CA GLN A 194 0.57 11.97 -16.59
C GLN A 194 0.27 10.78 -17.52
N ILE A 195 1.29 10.02 -17.91
CA ILE A 195 1.22 8.81 -18.75
C ILE A 195 0.47 7.67 -18.04
N ASP A 196 0.63 7.53 -16.72
CA ASP A 196 -0.05 6.50 -15.93
C ASP A 196 -1.53 6.86 -15.68
N LEU A 197 -1.87 8.16 -15.59
CA LEU A 197 -3.26 8.63 -15.60
C LEU A 197 -3.93 8.33 -16.94
N ASP A 198 -3.23 8.58 -18.05
CA ASP A 198 -3.71 8.25 -19.39
C ASP A 198 -3.88 6.72 -19.56
N TRP A 199 -3.03 5.91 -18.93
CA TRP A 199 -3.24 4.46 -18.88
C TRP A 199 -4.47 4.06 -18.05
N GLN A 200 -4.70 4.66 -16.88
CA GLN A 200 -5.89 4.37 -16.07
C GLN A 200 -7.16 4.67 -16.89
N ASN A 201 -7.21 5.81 -17.57
CA ASN A 201 -8.28 6.14 -18.50
C ASN A 201 -8.41 5.11 -19.66
N LYS A 202 -7.27 4.62 -20.20
CA LYS A 202 -7.26 3.56 -21.23
C LYS A 202 -7.72 2.19 -20.69
N SER A 203 -7.49 1.90 -19.42
CA SER A 203 -7.96 0.66 -18.78
C SER A 203 -9.48 0.68 -18.55
N GLU A 204 -10.06 1.83 -18.20
CA GLU A 204 -11.51 2.03 -18.15
C GLU A 204 -12.13 1.92 -19.55
N LEU A 205 -11.48 2.47 -20.57
CA LEU A 205 -11.86 2.28 -21.98
C LEU A 205 -11.83 0.82 -22.41
N PHE A 206 -10.84 0.04 -21.95
CA PHE A 206 -10.75 -1.39 -22.22
C PHE A 206 -11.89 -2.17 -21.54
N LEU A 207 -12.18 -1.86 -20.28
CA LEU A 207 -13.29 -2.48 -19.52
C LEU A 207 -14.65 -2.14 -20.15
N ALA A 208 -14.85 -0.89 -20.57
CA ALA A 208 -16.06 -0.47 -21.28
C ALA A 208 -16.22 -1.21 -22.62
N ARG A 209 -15.13 -1.35 -23.38
CA ARG A 209 -15.13 -2.11 -24.65
C ARG A 209 -15.46 -3.59 -24.44
N TRP A 210 -14.82 -4.21 -23.45
CA TRP A 210 -15.05 -5.63 -23.15
C TRP A 210 -16.50 -5.88 -22.68
N ALA A 211 -17.04 -5.00 -21.84
CA ALA A 211 -18.44 -5.06 -21.41
C ALA A 211 -19.40 -4.93 -22.61
N HIS A 212 -19.13 -4.02 -23.54
CA HIS A 212 -19.94 -3.82 -24.74
C HIS A 212 -19.93 -5.04 -25.69
N GLU A 213 -18.76 -5.64 -25.92
CA GLU A 213 -18.59 -6.84 -26.75
C GLU A 213 -19.26 -8.07 -26.10
N THR A 214 -19.11 -8.24 -24.78
CA THR A 214 -19.70 -9.37 -24.03
C THR A 214 -21.23 -9.34 -23.99
N LEU A 215 -21.82 -8.16 -24.09
CA LEU A 215 -23.27 -7.97 -24.13
C LEU A 215 -23.85 -8.05 -25.55
N GLY A 216 -23.04 -8.38 -26.56
CA GLY A 216 -23.51 -8.51 -27.94
C GLY A 216 -23.99 -7.18 -28.53
N HIS A 217 -23.28 -6.08 -28.24
CA HIS A 217 -23.58 -4.75 -28.79
C HIS A 217 -24.95 -4.18 -28.42
N GLN A 218 -25.54 -4.56 -27.29
CA GLN A 218 -26.83 -4.05 -26.77
C GLN A 218 -26.84 -2.55 -26.38
N GLY A 219 -25.84 -1.79 -26.82
CA GLY A 219 -25.76 -0.35 -26.65
C GLY A 219 -25.26 0.12 -25.29
N ARG A 220 -25.32 1.44 -25.11
CA ARG A 220 -24.75 2.19 -23.98
C ARG A 220 -25.36 1.77 -22.65
N ASP A 221 -26.68 1.75 -22.56
CA ASP A 221 -27.40 1.52 -21.29
C ASP A 221 -27.18 0.11 -20.75
N ALA A 222 -27.08 -0.89 -21.63
CA ALA A 222 -26.74 -2.25 -21.26
C ALA A 222 -25.32 -2.35 -20.68
N THR A 223 -24.37 -1.62 -21.27
CA THR A 223 -22.96 -1.61 -20.86
C THR A 223 -22.78 -0.95 -19.49
N PHE A 224 -23.44 0.19 -19.25
CA PHE A 224 -23.45 0.86 -17.95
C PHE A 224 -24.17 0.05 -16.87
N LYS A 225 -25.28 -0.61 -17.22
CA LYS A 225 -25.99 -1.51 -16.30
C LYS A 225 -25.11 -2.69 -15.89
N TRP A 226 -24.43 -3.34 -16.83
CA TRP A 226 -23.53 -4.46 -16.55
C TRP A 226 -22.36 -4.07 -15.62
N ALA A 227 -21.80 -2.86 -15.81
CA ALA A 227 -20.73 -2.33 -14.98
C ALA A 227 -21.23 -2.06 -13.55
N ARG A 228 -22.39 -1.40 -13.42
CA ARG A 228 -23.05 -1.12 -12.14
C ARG A 228 -23.39 -2.39 -11.36
N ASP A 229 -23.95 -3.39 -12.04
CA ASP A 229 -24.31 -4.69 -11.45
C ASP A 229 -23.09 -5.46 -10.92
N ARG A 230 -21.87 -5.09 -11.36
CA ARG A 230 -20.60 -5.70 -10.95
C ARG A 230 -19.70 -4.76 -10.14
N GLY A 231 -20.21 -3.59 -9.75
CA GLY A 231 -19.47 -2.59 -8.96
C GLY A 231 -18.32 -1.91 -9.71
N VAL A 232 -18.27 -1.99 -11.04
CA VAL A 232 -17.28 -1.30 -11.87
C VAL A 232 -17.80 0.10 -12.19
N ASP A 233 -17.06 1.13 -11.78
CA ASP A 233 -17.39 2.52 -12.08
C ASP A 233 -16.74 2.94 -13.40
N LEU A 234 -17.54 3.37 -14.38
CA LEU A 234 -17.08 3.80 -15.70
C LEU A 234 -17.32 5.31 -15.81
N THR A 235 -16.37 6.12 -15.33
CA THR A 235 -16.53 7.58 -15.20
C THR A 235 -16.23 8.39 -16.46
N VAL A 236 -16.03 7.78 -17.62
CA VAL A 236 -15.63 8.48 -18.85
C VAL A 236 -16.81 8.69 -19.80
N GLU A 237 -17.66 9.67 -19.49
CA GLU A 237 -18.80 10.06 -20.35
C GLU A 237 -18.35 10.58 -21.73
N ARG A 238 -17.15 11.18 -21.84
CA ARG A 238 -16.78 11.95 -23.04
C ARG A 238 -16.15 11.14 -24.18
N PHE A 239 -15.59 9.96 -23.90
CA PHE A 239 -14.96 9.10 -24.92
C PHE A 239 -15.82 7.90 -25.32
N ILE A 240 -16.65 7.39 -24.41
CA ILE A 240 -17.57 6.28 -24.67
C ILE A 240 -18.66 6.69 -25.67
N ASP A 241 -19.10 7.95 -25.63
CA ASP A 241 -20.15 8.46 -26.51
C ASP A 241 -19.74 8.55 -27.98
N GLY A 242 -18.51 8.98 -28.28
CA GLY A 242 -17.99 8.97 -29.65
C GLY A 242 -17.79 7.56 -30.20
N TRP A 243 -17.31 6.64 -29.37
CA TRP A 243 -17.01 5.27 -29.80
C TRP A 243 -18.27 4.39 -29.99
N LEU A 244 -19.29 4.55 -29.14
CA LEU A 244 -20.56 3.82 -29.24
C LEU A 244 -21.48 4.34 -30.36
N THR A 245 -21.40 5.63 -30.71
CA THR A 245 -22.23 6.22 -31.78
C THR A 245 -21.67 5.99 -33.19
N GLU A 246 -20.35 5.91 -33.37
CA GLU A 246 -19.74 5.62 -34.68
C GLU A 246 -19.95 4.16 -35.14
N LYS A 247 -19.93 3.19 -34.22
CA LYS A 247 -20.10 1.76 -34.60
C LYS A 247 -21.55 1.31 -34.78
N SER A 248 -22.51 1.91 -34.08
CA SER A 248 -23.93 1.62 -34.33
C SER A 248 -24.36 2.02 -35.75
N HIS A 249 -23.74 3.06 -36.33
CA HIS A 249 -23.95 3.42 -37.73
C HIS A 249 -23.23 2.50 -38.72
N ALA A 250 -22.06 1.96 -38.39
CA ALA A 250 -21.31 1.05 -39.26
C ALA A 250 -22.03 -0.32 -39.43
N ASP A 251 -22.63 -0.85 -38.37
CA ASP A 251 -23.31 -2.15 -38.40
C ASP A 251 -24.72 -2.07 -39.02
N THR A 252 -25.36 -0.90 -38.99
CA THR A 252 -26.65 -0.68 -39.68
C THR A 252 -26.48 -0.64 -41.21
N VAL A 253 -25.32 -0.20 -41.72
CA VAL A 253 -25.05 -0.11 -43.17
C VAL A 253 -24.68 -1.47 -43.78
N GLN A 254 -24.14 -2.42 -43.01
CA GLN A 254 -23.84 -3.77 -43.51
C GLN A 254 -25.06 -4.70 -43.60
N LEU A 255 -26.15 -4.42 -42.87
CA LEU A 255 -27.36 -5.25 -42.89
C LEU A 255 -28.34 -4.96 -44.07
N VAL A 256 -28.08 -3.94 -44.90
CA VAL A 256 -28.96 -3.57 -46.04
C VAL A 256 -28.42 -4.02 -47.41
N LYS A 257 -27.32 -4.77 -47.46
CA LYS A 257 -26.77 -5.31 -48.73
C LYS A 257 -26.55 -6.83 -48.69
N GLN A 258 -27.63 -7.60 -48.66
CA GLN A 258 -27.65 -8.94 -49.23
C GLN A 258 -28.99 -9.20 -49.94
N PRO A 259 -29.05 -9.35 -51.27
CA PRO A 259 -30.21 -9.91 -51.93
C PRO A 259 -30.19 -11.44 -51.80
N CYS A 260 -31.39 -11.96 -51.55
CA CYS A 260 -31.79 -13.36 -51.50
C CYS A 260 -31.15 -14.23 -52.60
N TYR A 261 -30.62 -15.39 -52.21
CA TYR A 261 -30.66 -16.60 -53.04
C TYR A 261 -31.30 -17.72 -52.22
N ALA A 262 -32.55 -18.03 -52.56
CA ALA A 262 -33.28 -19.21 -52.10
C ALA A 262 -33.07 -20.35 -53.11
N GLN A 263 -32.81 -21.57 -52.59
CA GLN A 263 -33.33 -22.91 -53.00
C GLN A 263 -33.42 -23.19 -54.52
N GLY A 264 -32.84 -24.21 -55.15
CA GLY A 264 -32.60 -25.61 -54.74
C GLY A 264 -33.55 -26.57 -55.50
N GLN A 265 -33.07 -27.20 -56.60
CA GLN A 265 -33.53 -28.42 -57.33
C GLN A 265 -35.00 -28.43 -57.87
N VAL A 266 -35.36 -28.86 -59.10
CA VAL A 266 -34.92 -29.93 -60.03
C VAL A 266 -34.98 -29.41 -61.46
#